data_AF-A0A838LQY8-F1
#
_entry.id   AF-A0A838LQY8-F1
#
_cell.length_a   1.000
_cell.length_b   1.000
_cell.length_c   1.000
_cell.angle_alpha   90.00
_cell.angle_beta   90.00
_cell.angle_gamma   90.00
#
_symmetry.space_group_name_H-M   'P 1'
#
loop_
_entity.id
_entity.type
_entity.pdbx_description
1 polymer ?
#
loop_
_entity_poly.entity_id
_entity_poly.type
_entity_poly.pdbx_seq_one_letter_code
_entity_poly.pdbx_strand_id
1 'polypeptide(L)'
;MLVTAADGQAWFRSQPGTGTLRLGGVIGHGSYDLIPAIVVALQGDTCWRELNLDEVRLLSPPGAQLVDAICRLAREHGTPLRLTCRPSTRVHGVLEAAHLAPVRGPVEAAAGHAG
;
A
#
# COMPACT_ATOMS: atom_id res chain seq x y z
N MET A 1 8.04 -2.19 -11.43
CA MET A 1 7.43 -3.43 -11.94
C MET A 1 5.94 -3.42 -11.62
N LEU A 2 5.06 -3.81 -12.54
CA LEU A 2 3.62 -3.97 -12.29
C LEU A 2 3.27 -5.45 -12.31
N VAL A 3 2.53 -5.92 -11.31
CA VAL A 3 2.01 -7.29 -11.22
C VAL A 3 0.54 -7.24 -10.91
N THR A 4 -0.26 -8.01 -11.65
CA THR A 4 -1.71 -8.13 -11.44
C THR A 4 -2.01 -9.44 -10.72
N ALA A 5 -3.01 -9.41 -9.85
CA ALA A 5 -3.51 -10.62 -9.24
C ALA A 5 -4.17 -11.51 -10.30
N ALA A 6 -4.28 -12.81 -10.03
CA ALA A 6 -4.83 -13.82 -10.93
C ALA A 6 -6.30 -13.53 -11.28
N ASP A 7 -7.04 -12.89 -10.38
CA ASP A 7 -8.42 -12.45 -10.59
C ASP A 7 -8.54 -11.15 -11.42
N GLY A 8 -7.41 -10.50 -11.72
CA GLY A 8 -7.32 -9.21 -12.41
C GLY A 8 -7.92 -8.03 -11.64
N GLN A 9 -8.38 -8.25 -10.40
CA GLN A 9 -9.06 -7.23 -9.60
C GLN A 9 -8.09 -6.40 -8.77
N ALA A 10 -6.96 -6.97 -8.37
CA ALA A 10 -5.89 -6.31 -7.63
C ALA A 10 -4.61 -6.19 -8.45
N TRP A 11 -3.77 -5.22 -8.09
CA TRP A 11 -2.43 -5.09 -8.65
C TRP A 11 -1.46 -4.45 -7.66
N PHE A 12 -0.17 -4.71 -7.90
CA PHE A 12 0.97 -4.18 -7.19
C PHE A 12 1.92 -3.49 -8.17
N ARG A 13 2.37 -2.28 -7.84
CA ARG A 13 3.39 -1.55 -8.62
C ARG A 13 4.53 -1.08 -7.74
N SER A 14 5.75 -1.51 -8.05
CA SER A 14 6.98 -0.97 -7.46
C SER A 14 7.48 0.24 -8.27
N GLN A 15 7.78 1.34 -7.57
CA GLN A 15 8.31 2.59 -8.14
C GLN A 15 9.64 2.96 -7.46
N PRO A 16 10.77 2.37 -7.89
CA PRO A 16 12.07 2.57 -7.22
C PRO A 16 12.51 4.03 -7.17
N GLY A 17 12.26 4.79 -8.25
CA GLY A 17 12.64 6.21 -8.33
C GLY A 17 11.97 7.12 -7.30
N THR A 18 10.83 6.71 -6.72
CA THR A 18 10.14 7.45 -5.65
C THR A 18 10.22 6.75 -4.30
N GLY A 19 10.79 5.54 -4.24
CA GLY A 19 10.76 4.70 -3.03
C GLY A 19 9.34 4.27 -2.62
N THR A 20 8.41 4.20 -3.58
CA THR A 20 6.99 3.92 -3.33
C THR A 20 6.58 2.53 -3.83
N LEU A 21 5.92 1.78 -2.98
CA LEU A 21 5.15 0.59 -3.31
C LEU A 21 3.68 0.99 -3.42
N ARG A 22 3.00 0.60 -4.50
CA ARG A 22 1.57 0.90 -4.70
C ARG A 22 0.75 -0.37 -4.76
N LEU A 23 -0.40 -0.35 -4.10
CA LEU A 23 -1.47 -1.32 -4.29
C LEU A 23 -2.69 -0.61 -4.87
N GLY A 24 -3.42 -1.30 -5.73
CA GLY A 24 -4.68 -0.79 -6.24
C GLY A 24 -5.64 -1.86 -6.69
N GLY A 25 -6.88 -1.44 -6.96
CA GLY A 25 -7.98 -2.34 -7.30
C GLY A 25 -8.76 -2.82 -6.07
N VAL A 26 -9.19 -4.09 -6.09
CA VAL A 26 -9.95 -4.73 -5.00
C VAL A 26 -9.02 -5.63 -4.21
N ILE A 27 -8.65 -5.21 -3.01
CA ILE A 27 -7.70 -5.93 -2.16
C ILE A 27 -8.45 -6.88 -1.22
N GLY A 28 -8.20 -8.18 -1.38
CA GLY A 28 -8.83 -9.23 -0.60
C GLY A 28 -8.16 -10.59 -0.74
N HIS A 29 -8.94 -11.66 -0.57
CA HIS A 29 -8.40 -13.02 -0.59
C HIS A 29 -7.74 -13.39 -1.93
N GLY A 30 -8.25 -12.85 -3.04
CA GLY A 30 -7.68 -13.03 -4.37
C GLY A 30 -6.34 -12.31 -4.58
N SER A 31 -5.90 -11.44 -3.66
CA SER A 31 -4.72 -10.59 -3.82
C SER A 31 -3.45 -11.16 -3.17
N TYR A 32 -3.52 -12.30 -2.49
CA TYR A 32 -2.38 -12.91 -1.79
C TYR A 32 -1.30 -13.42 -2.75
N ASP A 33 -1.65 -13.67 -3.99
CA ASP A 33 -0.74 -14.03 -5.07
C ASP A 33 0.21 -12.89 -5.47
N LEU A 34 -0.05 -11.66 -5.01
CA LEU A 34 0.87 -10.52 -5.15
C LEU A 34 2.06 -10.59 -4.17
N ILE A 35 1.97 -11.40 -3.09
CA ILE A 35 3.01 -11.47 -2.05
C ILE A 35 4.40 -11.78 -2.63
N PRO A 36 4.60 -12.78 -3.51
CA PRO A 36 5.93 -13.06 -4.06
C PRO A 36 6.54 -11.86 -4.77
N ALA A 37 5.76 -11.10 -5.54
CA ALA A 37 6.24 -9.90 -6.22
C ALA A 37 6.62 -8.77 -5.25
N ILE A 38 5.88 -8.64 -4.15
CA ILE A 38 6.16 -7.66 -3.09
C ILE A 38 7.44 -8.03 -2.36
N VAL A 39 7.64 -9.30 -2.00
CA VAL A 39 8.87 -9.80 -1.34
C VAL A 39 10.08 -9.52 -2.23
N VAL A 40 10.00 -9.85 -3.52
CA VAL A 40 11.07 -9.55 -4.48
C VAL A 40 11.38 -8.05 -4.54
N ALA A 41 10.36 -7.19 -4.51
CA ALA A 41 10.57 -5.75 -4.47
C ALA A 41 11.29 -5.31 -3.18
N LEU A 42 10.85 -5.78 -2.01
CA LEU A 42 11.43 -5.44 -0.70
C LEU A 42 12.87 -5.92 -0.53
N GLN A 43 13.24 -7.03 -1.16
CA GLN A 43 14.62 -7.54 -1.18
C GLN A 43 15.53 -6.79 -2.16
N GLY A 44 14.97 -5.94 -3.03
CA GLY A 44 15.75 -5.11 -3.94
C GLY A 44 16.58 -4.06 -3.18
N ASP A 45 17.72 -3.68 -3.76
CA ASP A 45 18.64 -2.68 -3.21
C ASP A 45 18.08 -1.25 -3.40
N THR A 46 16.93 -0.99 -2.80
CA THR A 46 16.15 0.24 -2.93
C THR A 46 15.60 0.64 -1.58
N CYS A 47 15.76 1.91 -1.21
CA CYS A 47 15.19 2.46 0.01
C CYS A 47 13.68 2.68 -0.15
N TRP A 48 12.89 1.64 0.05
CA TRP A 48 11.43 1.75 0.13
C TRP A 48 11.02 2.53 1.38
N ARG A 49 10.07 3.46 1.22
CA ARG A 49 9.62 4.36 2.28
C ARG A 49 8.12 4.43 2.44
N GLU A 50 7.38 4.06 1.40
CA GLU A 50 5.93 4.25 1.37
C GLU A 50 5.21 3.05 0.77
N LEU A 51 4.12 2.64 1.41
CA LEU A 51 3.08 1.80 0.83
C LEU A 51 1.84 2.66 0.59
N ASN A 52 1.54 2.94 -0.67
CA ASN A 52 0.43 3.79 -1.08
C ASN A 52 -0.76 2.94 -1.54
N LEU A 53 -1.93 3.21 -0.94
CA LEU A 53 -3.20 2.54 -1.17
C LEU A 53 -4.24 3.45 -1.85
N ASP A 54 -3.82 4.55 -2.48
CA ASP A 54 -4.75 5.53 -3.06
C ASP A 54 -5.60 4.97 -4.18
N GLU A 55 -5.07 3.96 -4.88
CA GLU A 55 -5.73 3.32 -6.01
C GLU A 55 -6.53 2.08 -5.57
N VAL A 56 -6.63 1.82 -4.26
CA VAL A 56 -7.48 0.76 -3.69
C VAL A 56 -8.93 1.23 -3.67
N ARG A 57 -9.77 0.56 -4.48
CA ARG A 57 -11.20 0.83 -4.60
C ARG A 57 -12.02 0.13 -3.52
N LEU A 58 -11.58 -1.06 -3.12
CA LEU A 58 -12.22 -1.87 -2.09
C LEU A 58 -11.15 -2.58 -1.29
N LEU A 59 -11.24 -2.51 0.04
CA LEU A 59 -10.41 -3.27 0.96
C LEU A 59 -11.32 -4.15 1.81
N SER A 60 -11.06 -5.45 1.80
CA SER A 60 -11.74 -6.42 2.65
C SER A 60 -10.89 -6.74 3.90
N PRO A 61 -11.45 -7.36 4.95
CA PRO A 61 -10.65 -7.76 6.11
C PRO A 61 -9.44 -8.67 5.76
N PRO A 62 -9.56 -9.68 4.88
CA PRO A 62 -8.38 -10.41 4.39
C PRO A 62 -7.38 -9.51 3.66
N GLY A 63 -7.87 -8.52 2.91
CA GLY A 63 -7.02 -7.54 2.26
C GLY A 63 -6.23 -6.67 3.25
N ALA A 64 -6.82 -6.31 4.38
CA ALA A 64 -6.10 -5.57 5.43
C ALA A 64 -5.03 -6.44 6.11
N GLN A 65 -5.27 -7.73 6.28
CA GLN A 65 -4.24 -8.68 6.75
C GLN A 65 -3.06 -8.75 5.77
N LEU A 66 -3.33 -8.72 4.46
CA LEU A 66 -2.28 -8.62 3.45
C LEU A 66 -1.47 -7.32 3.60
N VAL A 67 -2.14 -6.17 3.78
CA VAL A 67 -1.45 -4.88 4.01
C VAL A 67 -0.57 -4.93 5.26
N ASP A 68 -1.08 -5.47 6.37
CA ASP A 68 -0.31 -5.64 7.61
C ASP A 68 0.92 -6.54 7.40
N ALA A 69 0.73 -7.67 6.71
CA ALA A 69 1.82 -8.59 6.39
C ALA A 69 2.93 -7.91 5.57
N ILE A 70 2.58 -7.06 4.61
CA ILE A 70 3.55 -6.29 3.82
C ILE A 70 4.32 -5.32 4.72
N CYS A 71 3.63 -4.57 5.59
CA CYS A 71 4.27 -3.66 6.53
C CYS A 71 5.20 -4.40 7.50
N ARG A 72 4.81 -5.59 7.96
CA ARG A 72 5.65 -6.44 8.83
C ARG A 72 6.88 -6.94 8.07
N LEU A 73 6.72 -7.49 6.88
CA LEU A 73 7.84 -7.96 6.04
C LEU A 73 8.83 -6.82 5.80
N ALA A 74 8.35 -5.63 5.44
CA ALA A 74 9.24 -4.50 5.19
C ALA A 74 10.04 -4.10 6.44
N ARG A 75 9.46 -4.17 7.65
CA ARG A 75 10.18 -3.97 8.92
C ARG A 75 11.23 -5.05 9.16
N GLU A 76 10.91 -6.32 8.91
CA GLU A 76 11.85 -7.44 9.03
C GLU A 76 13.04 -7.29 8.06
N HIS A 77 12.82 -6.67 6.90
CA HIS A 77 13.84 -6.31 5.92
C HIS A 77 14.54 -4.95 6.19
N GLY A 78 14.29 -4.32 7.33
CA GLY A 78 14.95 -3.05 7.70
C GLY A 78 14.46 -1.81 6.92
N THR A 79 13.34 -1.92 6.20
CA THR A 79 12.73 -0.86 5.39
C THR A 79 11.30 -0.54 5.87
N PRO A 80 11.12 0.06 7.06
CA PRO A 80 9.78 0.36 7.58
C PRO A 80 9.01 1.28 6.61
N LEU A 81 7.88 0.79 6.10
CA LEU A 81 7.04 1.53 5.17
C LEU A 81 6.07 2.44 5.91
N ARG A 82 5.96 3.69 5.46
CA ARG A 82 4.85 4.57 5.81
C ARG A 82 3.62 4.17 4.99
N LEU A 83 2.56 3.76 5.68
CA LEU A 83 1.29 3.47 5.01
C LEU A 83 0.60 4.80 4.65
N THR A 84 0.21 4.97 3.39
CA THR A 84 -0.55 6.13 2.93
C THR A 84 -1.80 5.68 2.19
N CYS A 85 -2.89 6.42 2.39
CA CYS A 85 -4.16 6.15 1.74
C CYS A 85 -4.95 7.44 1.63
N ARG A 86 -5.52 7.70 0.45
CA ARG A 86 -6.54 8.74 0.28
C ARG A 86 -7.77 8.41 1.12
N PRO A 87 -8.41 9.43 1.70
CA PRO A 87 -9.58 9.24 2.54
C PRO A 87 -10.76 8.70 1.73
N SER A 88 -10.93 7.38 1.70
CA SER A 88 -12.20 6.73 1.43
C SER A 88 -12.72 6.13 2.74
N THR A 89 -13.95 6.44 3.12
CA THR A 89 -14.55 6.00 4.39
C THR A 89 -14.51 4.48 4.55
N ARG A 90 -14.60 3.74 3.43
CA ARG A 90 -14.61 2.27 3.43
C ARG A 90 -13.22 1.66 3.62
N VAL A 91 -12.19 2.15 2.92
CA VAL A 91 -10.83 1.62 3.08
C VAL A 91 -10.25 2.02 4.43
N HIS A 92 -10.46 3.28 4.84
CA HIS A 92 -9.96 3.78 6.13
C HIS A 92 -10.56 3.00 7.30
N GLY A 93 -11.88 2.77 7.31
CA GLY A 93 -12.53 2.02 8.39
C GLY A 93 -12.02 0.58 8.51
N VAL A 94 -11.70 -0.08 7.40
CA VAL A 94 -11.14 -1.44 7.43
C VAL A 94 -9.69 -1.44 7.91
N LEU A 95 -8.89 -0.43 7.54
CA LEU A 95 -7.53 -0.26 8.06
C LEU A 95 -7.53 0.00 9.57
N GLU A 96 -8.38 0.91 10.05
CA GLU A 96 -8.52 1.21 11.48
C GLU A 96 -8.96 -0.02 12.28
N ALA A 97 -9.93 -0.78 11.77
CA ALA A 97 -10.37 -2.04 12.39
C ALA A 97 -9.26 -3.11 12.43
N ALA A 98 -8.30 -3.03 11.50
CA ALA A 98 -7.11 -3.88 11.49
C ALA A 98 -5.93 -3.30 12.28
N HIS A 99 -6.12 -2.20 13.03
CA HIS A 99 -5.08 -1.47 13.75
C HIS A 99 -3.95 -0.94 12.85
N LEU A 100 -4.23 -0.76 11.56
CA LEU A 100 -3.35 -0.10 10.61
C LEU A 100 -3.71 1.39 10.60
N ALA A 101 -2.79 2.23 11.05
CA ALA A 101 -2.95 3.67 11.03
C ALA A 101 -2.29 4.26 9.77
N PRO A 102 -3.01 4.38 8.63
CA PRO A 102 -2.47 5.05 7.46
C PRO A 102 -2.24 6.52 7.79
N VAL A 103 -1.05 7.03 7.47
CA VAL A 103 -0.86 8.47 7.40
C VAL A 103 -1.73 8.95 6.26
N ARG A 104 -2.66 9.86 6.54
CA ARG A 104 -3.44 10.51 5.47
C ARG A 104 -2.42 11.13 4.52
N GLY A 105 -2.39 10.64 3.27
CA GLY A 105 -1.60 11.28 2.23
C GLY A 105 -2.01 12.75 2.15
N PRO A 106 -1.11 13.66 1.75
CA PRO A 106 -1.47 15.07 1.67
C PRO A 106 -2.72 15.20 0.79
N VAL A 107 -3.77 15.79 1.36
CA VAL A 107 -4.69 16.61 0.57
C VAL A 107 -3.76 17.63 -0.10
N GLU A 108 -3.51 17.52 -1.39
CA GLU A 108 -2.77 18.55 -2.10
C GLU A 108 -3.55 19.86 -2.00
N ALA A 109 -3.09 20.75 -1.12
CA ALA A 109 -3.01 22.18 -1.34
C ALA A 109 -2.20 22.82 -0.20
N ALA A 110 -0.87 22.74 -0.32
CA ALA A 110 -0.06 23.90 0.03
C ALA A 110 -0.37 25.00 -1.00
N ALA A 111 -1.53 25.64 -0.87
CA ALA A 111 -1.85 26.91 -1.51
C ALA A 111 -2.22 27.88 -0.38
N GLY A 112 -1.17 28.42 0.25
CA GLY A 112 -1.30 29.30 1.39
C GLY A 112 0.04 29.87 1.84
N HIS A 113 0.93 30.20 0.89
CA HIS A 113 2.00 31.15 1.16
C HIS A 113 2.05 32.17 0.02
N ALA A 114 1.69 33.41 0.35
CA ALA A 114 2.08 34.69 -0.25
C ALA A 114 0.86 35.64 -0.32
N GLY A 115 0.92 36.73 0.45
CA GLY A 115 -0.04 37.84 0.42
C GLY A 115 -0.28 38.43 1.79
#